data_AF-A0A061BS92-F1
#
_entry.id   AF-A0A061BS92-F1
#
_cell.length_a   1.000
_cell.length_b   1.000
_cell.length_c   1.000
_cell.angle_alpha   90.00
_cell.angle_beta   90.00
_cell.angle_gamma   90.00
#
_symmetry.space_group_name_H-M   'P 1'
#
loop_
_entity.id
_entity.type
_entity.pdbx_description
1 polymer ?
#
loop_
_entity_poly.entity_id
_entity_poly.type
_entity_poly.pdbx_seq_one_letter_code
_entity_poly.pdbx_strand_id
1 'polypeptide(L)'
;VKAARFGDEQAELIVTSIFKSSNHSKGNHLKGDLFSLTNCDDESHTTTTCGRYMQPIGQNTWVVFSEKNADKYLSWIVYITETFYQLLKALYDECCKNCTSPGSKCNGKVCPKTCPTLQKGKQPVTHKDECKSIADCPFTRPTLARYGFVFQSAYNLSGANDVQGKRTCADLCNALKRVVSDVKDENDVLAKLVYETIPEFIWKIREPFSYLVLALWLLSLLYLLHIMVIRLDLLHIKSHLHSPSSHRIAAQSLLAAGRVNKLGRVFYLQP
;
A
#
# COMPACT_ATOMS: atom_id res chain seq x y z
N VAL A 1 10.60 16.81 -2.52
CA VAL A 1 9.17 16.49 -2.36
C VAL A 1 8.30 17.08 -3.49
N LYS A 2 8.38 18.37 -3.84
CA LYS A 2 7.54 19.00 -4.89
C LYS A 2 7.56 18.27 -6.25
N ALA A 3 8.72 17.76 -6.68
CA ALA A 3 8.84 16.95 -7.90
C ALA A 3 8.09 15.61 -7.84
N ALA A 4 8.07 14.94 -6.67
CA ALA A 4 7.35 13.68 -6.48
C ALA A 4 5.82 13.87 -6.39
N ARG A 5 5.36 15.11 -6.24
CA ARG A 5 3.95 15.50 -6.26
C ARG A 5 3.50 15.95 -7.65
N PHE A 6 4.34 15.82 -8.68
CA PHE A 6 4.09 16.36 -10.03
C PHE A 6 3.72 17.86 -10.05
N GLY A 7 4.18 18.62 -9.04
CA GLY A 7 3.85 20.04 -8.89
C GLY A 7 2.52 20.34 -8.19
N ASP A 8 1.75 19.33 -7.78
CA ASP A 8 0.48 19.51 -7.06
C ASP A 8 0.69 19.83 -5.58
N GLU A 9 0.34 21.05 -5.17
CA GLU A 9 0.45 21.54 -3.78
C GLU A 9 -0.66 21.05 -2.85
N GLN A 10 -1.69 20.36 -3.36
CA GLN A 10 -2.79 19.78 -2.57
C GLN A 10 -2.58 18.30 -2.22
N ALA A 11 -1.81 17.55 -3.02
CA ALA A 11 -1.49 16.15 -2.74
C ALA A 11 -0.36 15.99 -1.69
N GLU A 12 -0.66 16.25 -0.41
CA GLU A 12 0.33 16.10 0.68
C GLU A 12 0.40 14.65 1.18
N LEU A 13 1.60 14.06 1.18
CA LEU A 13 1.84 12.72 1.74
C LEU A 13 2.68 12.83 3.02
N ILE A 14 2.03 12.70 4.17
CA ILE A 14 2.69 12.74 5.49
C ILE A 14 3.08 11.32 5.92
N VAL A 15 4.24 10.87 5.46
CA VAL A 15 4.80 9.54 5.82
C VAL A 15 5.29 9.51 7.27
N THR A 16 5.72 10.64 7.83
CA THR A 16 6.26 10.74 9.20
C THR A 16 5.26 10.32 10.28
N SER A 17 3.98 10.22 9.94
CA SER A 17 2.93 9.70 10.81
C SER A 17 3.29 8.34 11.41
N ILE A 18 3.92 7.43 10.65
CA ILE A 18 4.32 6.09 11.13
C ILE A 18 5.45 6.10 12.18
N PHE A 19 6.16 7.22 12.30
CA PHE A 19 7.28 7.45 13.21
C PHE A 19 6.97 8.65 14.13
N LYS A 20 5.75 8.75 14.69
CA LYS A 20 5.25 9.91 15.45
C LYS A 20 6.31 10.61 16.33
N SER A 21 6.92 9.88 17.26
CA SER A 21 7.97 10.39 18.16
C SER A 21 8.79 9.22 18.69
N SER A 22 10.11 9.39 18.81
CA SER A 22 10.98 8.43 19.50
C SER A 22 10.94 8.58 21.02
N ASN A 23 10.50 9.75 21.52
CA ASN A 23 10.23 9.99 22.93
C ASN A 23 8.80 9.52 23.23
N HIS A 24 8.70 8.31 23.77
CA HIS A 24 7.43 7.75 24.22
C HIS A 24 7.26 8.07 25.71
N SER A 25 6.14 8.71 26.04
CA SER A 25 5.69 8.93 27.42
C SER A 25 4.50 8.01 27.75
N LYS A 26 4.05 8.01 29.00
CA LYS A 26 3.04 7.09 29.59
C LYS A 26 1.77 6.81 28.76
N GLY A 27 1.40 7.66 27.79
CA GLY A 27 0.25 7.44 26.89
C GLY A 27 0.59 7.01 25.45
N ASN A 28 1.85 7.04 25.03
CA ASN A 28 2.24 6.84 23.63
C ASN A 28 2.84 5.46 23.34
N HIS A 29 3.36 4.74 24.34
CA HIS A 29 3.91 3.39 24.14
C HIS A 29 2.89 2.37 23.62
N LEU A 30 1.60 2.64 23.83
CA LEU A 30 0.52 1.75 23.39
C LEU A 30 0.09 1.99 21.95
N LYS A 31 0.55 3.08 21.31
CA LYS A 31 0.08 3.53 19.99
C LYS A 31 0.75 2.82 18.80
N GLY A 32 1.63 1.85 19.04
CA GLY A 32 2.12 0.94 17.99
C GLY A 32 2.81 1.61 16.79
N ASP A 33 3.49 2.74 16.99
CA ASP A 33 4.30 3.34 15.91
C ASP A 33 5.57 2.50 15.63
N LEU A 34 6.22 2.72 14.49
CA LEU A 34 7.44 1.99 14.14
C LEU A 34 8.63 2.31 15.06
N PHE A 35 8.60 3.42 15.79
CA PHE A 35 9.59 3.70 16.82
C PHE A 35 9.50 2.69 17.96
N SER A 36 8.31 2.21 18.30
CA SER A 36 8.13 1.17 19.33
C SER A 36 8.94 -0.12 19.06
N LEU A 37 9.32 -0.36 17.80
CA LEU A 37 10.14 -1.50 17.35
C LEU A 37 11.64 -1.17 17.20
N THR A 38 11.99 0.08 16.94
CA THR A 38 13.33 0.49 16.47
C THR A 38 14.07 1.37 17.46
N ASN A 39 13.38 2.34 18.06
CA ASN A 39 13.93 3.20 19.09
C ASN A 39 12.85 3.70 20.04
N CYS A 40 13.06 3.49 21.34
CA CYS A 40 12.18 3.99 22.39
C CYS A 40 13.07 4.64 23.45
N ASP A 41 13.11 5.96 23.47
CA ASP A 41 13.79 6.71 24.52
C ASP A 41 12.75 7.01 25.59
N ASP A 42 12.59 6.06 26.51
CA ASP A 42 11.67 6.15 27.65
C ASP A 42 12.44 6.72 28.85
N GLU A 43 12.20 7.99 29.21
CA GLU A 43 12.77 8.60 30.43
C GLU A 43 12.42 7.83 31.70
N SER A 44 11.30 7.09 31.68
CA SER A 44 10.87 6.31 32.83
C SER A 44 11.48 4.90 32.87
N HIS A 45 12.07 4.42 31.77
CA HIS A 45 12.61 3.06 31.58
C HIS A 45 11.65 1.92 32.01
N THR A 46 10.39 2.23 32.27
CA THR A 46 9.50 1.30 32.97
C THR A 46 8.81 0.36 32.02
N THR A 47 8.73 0.68 30.73
CA THR A 47 7.77 0.08 29.78
C THR A 47 8.37 -1.07 28.96
N THR A 48 7.82 -2.30 29.10
CA THR A 48 8.18 -3.44 28.24
C THR A 48 7.44 -3.43 26.89
N THR A 49 6.58 -2.45 26.65
CA THR A 49 5.72 -2.35 25.46
C THR A 49 6.43 -1.82 24.22
N CYS A 50 7.57 -1.15 24.39
CA CYS A 50 8.45 -0.69 23.30
C CYS A 50 9.89 -1.14 23.57
N GLY A 51 10.75 -1.04 22.56
CA GLY A 51 12.16 -1.34 22.73
C GLY A 51 12.98 -1.17 21.46
N ARG A 52 14.30 -1.21 21.64
CA ARG A 52 15.28 -1.24 20.56
C ARG A 52 15.39 -2.66 19.98
N TYR A 53 14.28 -3.18 19.47
CA TYR A 53 14.18 -4.57 19.02
C TYR A 53 14.97 -4.78 17.74
N MET A 54 14.66 -4.05 16.68
CA MET A 54 15.22 -4.32 15.36
C MET A 54 15.55 -3.06 14.59
N GLN A 55 16.47 -3.20 13.65
CA GLN A 55 16.80 -2.19 12.65
C GLN A 55 17.00 -2.88 11.30
N PRO A 56 16.80 -2.18 10.18
CA PRO A 56 17.15 -2.73 8.88
C PRO A 56 18.65 -3.00 8.75
N ILE A 57 19.03 -4.06 8.04
CA ILE A 57 20.44 -4.44 7.81
C ILE A 57 21.24 -3.29 7.16
N GLY A 58 20.60 -2.51 6.29
CA GLY A 58 21.21 -1.42 5.53
C GLY A 58 21.02 -0.03 6.13
N GLN A 59 20.61 0.09 7.40
CA GLN A 59 20.19 1.36 8.00
C GLN A 59 21.20 2.50 7.76
N ASN A 60 22.48 2.27 8.06
CA ASN A 60 23.52 3.30 7.93
C ASN A 60 23.66 3.80 6.49
N THR A 61 23.63 2.89 5.51
CA THR A 61 23.72 3.24 4.09
C THR A 61 22.55 4.13 3.67
N TRP A 62 21.33 3.75 4.05
CA TRP A 62 20.14 4.52 3.68
C TRP A 62 20.08 5.89 4.35
N VAL A 63 20.54 5.99 5.60
CA VAL A 63 20.64 7.28 6.31
C VAL A 63 21.64 8.19 5.60
N VAL A 64 22.84 7.71 5.27
CA VAL A 64 23.89 8.51 4.60
C VAL A 64 23.44 9.03 3.24
N PHE A 65 22.70 8.23 2.46
CA PHE A 65 22.26 8.62 1.11
C PHE A 65 20.82 9.15 1.05
N SER A 66 20.19 9.41 2.19
CA SER A 66 18.79 9.83 2.29
C SER A 66 18.48 11.10 1.51
N GLU A 67 19.30 12.14 1.69
CA GLU A 67 19.13 13.41 0.98
C GLU A 67 19.29 13.24 -0.54
N LYS A 68 20.34 12.52 -0.96
CA LYS A 68 20.66 12.33 -2.38
C LYS A 68 19.64 11.47 -3.14
N ASN A 69 18.93 10.58 -2.45
CA ASN A 69 17.96 9.65 -3.04
C ASN A 69 16.52 9.88 -2.55
N ALA A 70 16.22 11.05 -1.98
CA ALA A 70 14.93 11.33 -1.37
C ALA A 70 13.74 11.15 -2.33
N ASP A 71 13.94 11.48 -3.61
CA ASP A 71 12.96 11.28 -4.68
C ASP A 71 12.66 9.79 -4.92
N LYS A 72 13.70 8.95 -4.99
CA LYS A 72 13.58 7.50 -5.18
C LYS A 72 12.94 6.83 -3.97
N TYR A 73 13.36 7.21 -2.76
CA TYR A 73 12.80 6.67 -1.52
C TYR A 73 11.32 7.01 -1.36
N LEU A 74 10.92 8.23 -1.75
CA LEU A 74 9.50 8.60 -1.74
C LEU A 74 8.69 7.75 -2.74
N SER A 75 9.22 7.53 -3.95
CA SER A 75 8.59 6.62 -4.91
C SER A 75 8.45 5.20 -4.34
N TRP A 76 9.51 4.68 -3.72
CA TRP A 76 9.48 3.36 -3.10
C TRP A 76 8.46 3.26 -1.97
N ILE A 77 8.38 4.27 -1.10
CA ILE A 77 7.36 4.29 -0.03
C ILE A 77 5.96 4.19 -0.64
N VAL A 78 5.64 4.99 -1.65
CA VAL A 78 4.30 4.98 -2.27
C VAL A 78 3.92 3.61 -2.83
N TYR A 79 4.86 2.88 -3.44
CA TYR A 79 4.56 1.61 -4.12
C TYR A 79 4.84 0.34 -3.30
N ILE A 80 5.71 0.41 -2.29
CA ILE A 80 6.19 -0.78 -1.56
C ILE A 80 5.55 -0.88 -0.17
N THR A 81 4.91 0.18 0.35
CA THR A 81 4.38 0.17 1.73
C THR A 81 3.37 -0.95 2.00
N GLU A 82 2.54 -1.31 1.03
CA GLU A 82 1.65 -2.48 1.17
C GLU A 82 2.45 -3.79 1.29
N THR A 83 3.44 -4.01 0.43
CA THR A 83 4.32 -5.18 0.50
C THR A 83 5.12 -5.19 1.82
N PHE A 84 5.57 -4.03 2.28
CA PHE A 84 6.25 -3.88 3.57
C PHE A 84 5.35 -4.32 4.73
N TYR A 85 4.08 -3.89 4.75
CA TYR A 85 3.11 -4.32 5.76
C TYR A 85 2.90 -5.84 5.72
N GLN A 86 2.73 -6.44 4.54
CA GLN A 86 2.57 -7.88 4.39
C GLN A 86 3.80 -8.66 4.88
N LEU A 87 5.01 -8.20 4.55
CA LEU A 87 6.26 -8.80 5.02
C LEU A 87 6.44 -8.64 6.53
N LEU A 88 6.02 -7.50 7.10
CA LEU A 88 6.05 -7.28 8.55
C LEU A 88 5.06 -8.20 9.28
N LYS A 89 3.89 -8.48 8.68
CA LYS A 89 2.93 -9.48 9.16
C LYS A 89 3.49 -10.89 9.09
N ALA A 90 4.14 -11.26 7.98
CA ALA A 90 4.81 -12.54 7.85
C ALA A 90 5.95 -12.71 8.87
N LEU A 91 6.73 -11.64 9.11
CA LEU A 91 7.74 -11.60 10.17
C LEU A 91 7.10 -11.86 11.55
N TYR A 92 6.00 -11.18 11.86
CA TYR A 92 5.25 -11.38 13.10
C TYR A 92 4.80 -12.84 13.25
N ASP A 93 4.13 -13.41 12.25
CA ASP A 93 3.60 -14.77 12.30
C ASP A 93 4.72 -15.81 12.47
N GLU A 94 5.80 -15.71 11.70
CA GLU A 94 6.95 -16.63 11.78
C GLU A 94 7.70 -16.47 13.10
N CYS A 95 7.98 -15.23 13.52
CA CYS A 95 8.67 -14.95 14.78
C CYS A 95 7.87 -15.48 15.96
N CYS A 96 6.57 -15.22 16.04
CA CYS A 96 5.75 -15.65 17.16
C CYS A 96 5.50 -17.16 17.16
N LYS A 97 5.35 -17.79 16.00
CA LYS A 97 5.34 -19.25 15.92
C LYS A 97 6.63 -19.85 16.47
N ASN A 98 7.79 -19.31 16.10
CA ASN A 98 9.08 -19.80 16.60
C ASN A 98 9.33 -19.47 18.07
N CYS A 99 8.75 -18.39 18.57
CA CYS A 99 9.06 -17.85 19.89
C CYS A 99 8.09 -18.23 21.01
N THR A 100 6.78 -18.29 20.74
CA THR A 100 5.73 -18.40 21.76
C THR A 100 4.85 -19.63 21.62
N SER A 101 5.05 -20.47 20.59
CA SER A 101 4.30 -21.73 20.43
C SER A 101 4.78 -22.81 21.42
N PRO A 102 3.88 -23.59 22.07
CA PRO A 102 4.25 -24.61 23.04
C PRO A 102 5.30 -25.58 22.48
N GLY A 103 6.39 -25.81 23.23
CA GLY A 103 7.48 -26.70 22.80
C GLY A 103 8.56 -26.06 21.91
N SER A 104 8.44 -24.77 21.55
CA SER A 104 9.56 -24.08 20.91
C SER A 104 10.75 -23.95 21.85
N LYS A 105 11.99 -23.96 21.32
CA LYS A 105 13.22 -23.82 22.15
C LYS A 105 13.26 -22.49 22.92
N CYS A 106 12.52 -21.49 22.44
CA CYS A 106 12.39 -20.18 23.07
C CYS A 106 11.18 -20.08 24.01
N ASN A 107 10.25 -21.04 23.98
CA ASN A 107 9.00 -21.07 24.76
C ASN A 107 9.01 -22.05 25.96
N GLY A 108 10.13 -22.18 26.67
CA GLY A 108 10.19 -23.13 27.79
C GLY A 108 9.67 -22.54 29.11
N LYS A 109 10.26 -21.41 29.52
CA LYS A 109 10.06 -20.73 30.80
C LYS A 109 10.54 -19.29 30.61
N VAL A 110 9.82 -18.52 29.80
CA VAL A 110 10.25 -17.18 29.37
C VAL A 110 10.54 -16.27 30.56
N CYS A 111 9.75 -16.42 31.63
CA CYS A 111 9.93 -15.78 32.91
C CYS A 111 9.40 -16.66 34.05
N PRO A 112 9.88 -16.49 35.29
CA PRO A 112 9.27 -17.10 36.46
C PRO A 112 7.83 -16.59 36.63
N LYS A 113 6.92 -17.40 37.20
CA LYS A 113 5.52 -17.00 37.46
C LYS A 113 5.40 -15.75 38.35
N THR A 114 6.43 -15.47 39.15
CA THR A 114 6.52 -14.28 40.01
C THR A 114 7.02 -13.04 39.25
N CYS A 115 7.23 -13.13 37.93
CA CYS A 115 7.64 -11.99 37.12
C CYS A 115 6.51 -10.95 37.06
N PRO A 116 6.78 -9.69 37.41
CA PRO A 116 5.75 -8.67 37.45
C PRO A 116 5.06 -8.40 36.10
N THR A 117 5.76 -8.61 34.98
CA THR A 117 5.22 -8.46 33.61
C THR A 117 4.12 -9.46 33.27
N LEU A 118 4.04 -10.59 33.99
CA LEU A 118 3.02 -11.61 33.81
C LEU A 118 1.75 -11.35 34.65
N GLN A 119 1.78 -10.40 35.59
CA GLN A 119 0.64 -10.09 36.45
C GLN A 119 -0.26 -9.05 35.77
N LYS A 120 -1.54 -9.40 35.55
CA LYS A 120 -2.54 -8.48 34.97
C LYS A 120 -2.79 -7.31 35.94
N GLY A 121 -2.66 -6.07 35.46
CA GLY A 121 -3.07 -4.86 36.20
C GLY A 121 -1.96 -3.91 36.65
N LYS A 122 -0.67 -4.21 36.41
CA LYS A 122 0.43 -3.26 36.65
C LYS A 122 1.23 -3.06 35.37
N GLN A 123 1.06 -1.90 34.73
CA GLN A 123 2.00 -1.41 33.73
C GLN A 123 2.78 -0.20 34.27
N PRO A 124 4.11 -0.15 34.11
CA PRO A 124 4.96 -1.26 33.68
C PRO A 124 6.10 -1.55 34.65
N VAL A 125 6.37 -2.85 34.76
CA VAL A 125 7.29 -3.42 35.72
C VAL A 125 8.29 -4.24 34.92
N THR A 126 9.56 -4.12 35.27
CA THR A 126 10.67 -4.68 34.53
C THR A 126 10.70 -6.20 34.66
N HIS A 127 11.28 -6.87 33.65
CA HIS A 127 11.48 -8.32 33.73
C HIS A 127 12.45 -8.67 34.85
N LYS A 128 12.36 -9.89 35.37
CA LYS A 128 13.35 -10.41 36.33
C LYS A 128 14.58 -10.95 35.60
N ASP A 129 15.70 -11.06 36.32
CA ASP A 129 16.95 -11.62 35.79
C ASP A 129 16.81 -13.06 35.30
N GLU A 130 15.92 -13.83 35.93
CA GLU A 130 15.61 -15.22 35.54
C GLU A 130 14.87 -15.33 34.20
N CYS A 131 14.33 -14.23 33.67
CA CYS A 131 13.69 -14.25 32.36
C CYS A 131 14.72 -14.50 31.25
N LYS A 132 14.34 -15.23 30.21
CA LYS A 132 15.20 -15.40 29.03
C LYS A 132 15.05 -14.23 28.09
N SER A 133 16.16 -13.63 27.67
CA SER A 133 16.10 -12.56 26.69
C SER A 133 15.78 -13.08 25.30
N ILE A 134 15.17 -12.21 24.49
CA ILE A 134 15.06 -12.39 23.05
C ILE A 134 16.41 -12.56 22.34
N ALA A 135 17.47 -11.94 22.87
CA ALA A 135 18.81 -12.04 22.31
C ALA A 135 19.36 -13.48 22.38
N ASP A 136 18.91 -14.27 23.36
CA ASP A 136 19.34 -15.65 23.57
C ASP A 136 18.54 -16.67 22.74
N CYS A 137 17.46 -16.23 22.07
CA CYS A 137 16.64 -17.13 21.26
C CYS A 137 17.35 -17.45 19.93
N PRO A 138 17.68 -18.74 19.66
CA PRO A 138 18.39 -19.12 18.45
C PRO A 138 17.58 -18.89 17.16
N PHE A 139 16.26 -18.74 17.26
CA PHE A 139 15.39 -18.56 16.10
C PHE A 139 15.08 -17.10 15.77
N THR A 140 15.15 -16.18 16.74
CA THR A 140 14.76 -14.79 16.49
C THR A 140 15.71 -14.10 15.51
N ARG A 141 17.03 -14.21 15.70
CA ARG A 141 18.00 -13.55 14.83
C ARG A 141 17.94 -14.05 13.37
N PRO A 142 17.90 -15.38 13.08
CA PRO A 142 17.69 -15.87 11.73
C PRO A 142 16.37 -15.40 11.11
N THR A 143 15.29 -15.37 11.91
CA THR A 143 13.98 -14.90 11.44
C THR A 143 14.05 -13.42 11.06
N LEU A 144 14.62 -12.54 11.91
CA LEU A 144 14.82 -11.13 11.57
C LEU A 144 15.66 -10.96 10.30
N ALA A 145 16.78 -11.68 10.18
CA ALA A 145 17.67 -11.57 9.04
C ALA A 145 16.99 -11.98 7.73
N ARG A 146 16.12 -13.00 7.76
CA ARG A 146 15.32 -13.43 6.62
C ARG A 146 14.43 -12.31 6.07
N TYR A 147 13.88 -11.47 6.93
CA TYR A 147 13.04 -10.32 6.56
C TYR A 147 13.83 -9.01 6.42
N GLY A 148 15.17 -9.06 6.41
CA GLY A 148 16.01 -7.88 6.18
C GLY A 148 16.33 -7.05 7.43
N PHE A 149 16.09 -7.60 8.62
CA PHE A 149 16.32 -6.93 9.89
C PHE A 149 17.45 -7.59 10.70
N VAL A 150 18.05 -6.82 11.59
CA VAL A 150 18.94 -7.29 12.65
C VAL A 150 18.50 -6.71 13.98
N PHE A 151 18.96 -7.26 15.09
CA PHE A 151 18.73 -6.63 16.38
C PHE A 151 19.35 -5.23 16.38
N GLN A 152 18.57 -4.24 16.81
CA GLN A 152 19.10 -2.88 16.97
C GLN A 152 20.19 -2.87 18.05
N SER A 153 19.92 -3.53 19.18
CA SER A 153 20.96 -3.79 20.17
C SER A 153 20.68 -5.06 20.97
N ALA A 154 21.29 -6.17 20.56
CA ALA A 154 21.20 -7.44 21.29
C ALA A 154 21.65 -7.30 22.77
N TYR A 155 22.62 -6.42 23.01
CA TYR A 155 23.17 -6.14 24.34
C TYR A 155 22.20 -5.37 25.25
N ASN A 156 21.46 -4.40 24.73
CA ASN A 156 20.41 -3.73 25.53
C ASN A 156 19.25 -4.70 25.81
N LEU A 157 18.84 -5.47 24.78
CA LEU A 157 17.72 -6.41 24.90
C LEU A 157 18.03 -7.59 25.82
N SER A 158 19.31 -7.95 26.01
CA SER A 158 19.71 -9.04 26.92
C SER A 158 19.47 -8.71 28.39
N GLY A 159 19.46 -7.42 28.73
CA GLY A 159 19.43 -6.96 30.11
C GLY A 159 20.75 -7.17 30.86
N ALA A 160 21.86 -7.36 30.14
CA ALA A 160 23.17 -7.59 30.75
C ALA A 160 23.70 -6.37 31.54
N ASN A 161 23.39 -5.16 31.07
CA ASN A 161 23.73 -3.92 31.78
C ASN A 161 22.59 -3.39 32.63
N ASP A 162 21.39 -3.45 32.07
CA ASP A 162 20.21 -2.89 32.69
C ASP A 162 19.04 -3.84 32.51
N VAL A 163 18.57 -4.39 33.62
CA VAL A 163 17.43 -5.30 33.69
C VAL A 163 16.17 -4.63 33.14
N GLN A 164 16.09 -3.30 33.20
CA GLN A 164 14.97 -2.54 32.64
C GLN A 164 14.94 -2.58 31.11
N GLY A 165 16.10 -2.70 30.45
CA GLY A 165 16.24 -2.87 29.00
C GLY A 165 15.93 -4.29 28.50
N LYS A 166 15.82 -5.26 29.41
CA LYS A 166 15.58 -6.66 29.07
C LYS A 166 14.25 -6.83 28.35
N ARG A 167 14.28 -7.55 27.22
CA ARG A 167 13.08 -7.90 26.45
C ARG A 167 13.06 -9.40 26.17
N THR A 168 11.87 -9.97 26.23
CA THR A 168 11.61 -11.37 25.92
C THR A 168 11.01 -11.49 24.52
N CYS A 169 10.99 -12.70 23.96
CA CYS A 169 10.36 -12.91 22.66
C CYS A 169 8.85 -12.60 22.68
N ALA A 170 8.18 -12.78 23.82
CA ALA A 170 6.77 -12.43 23.98
C ALA A 170 6.55 -10.91 23.88
N ASP A 171 7.48 -10.09 24.37
CA ASP A 171 7.39 -8.63 24.26
C ASP A 171 7.53 -8.18 22.80
N LEU A 172 8.48 -8.75 22.04
CA LEU A 172 8.59 -8.47 20.60
C LEU A 172 7.31 -8.86 19.86
N CYS A 173 6.74 -10.03 20.16
CA CYS A 173 5.47 -10.46 19.57
C CYS A 173 4.34 -9.49 19.87
N ASN A 174 4.22 -9.02 21.11
CA ASN A 174 3.21 -8.04 21.49
C ASN A 174 3.44 -6.68 20.83
N ALA A 175 4.71 -6.26 20.67
CA ALA A 175 5.06 -5.03 19.98
C ALA A 175 4.71 -5.12 18.48
N LEU A 176 5.14 -6.19 17.79
CA LEU A 176 4.82 -6.45 16.39
C LEU A 176 3.31 -6.56 16.16
N LYS A 177 2.57 -7.23 17.05
CA LYS A 177 1.12 -7.33 16.98
C LYS A 177 0.44 -5.95 16.95
N ARG A 178 0.96 -4.98 17.72
CA ARG A 178 0.41 -3.62 17.78
C ARG A 178 0.68 -2.81 16.52
N VAL A 179 1.82 -3.04 15.88
CA VAL A 179 2.22 -2.34 14.65
C VAL A 179 1.56 -2.93 13.40
N VAL A 180 1.07 -4.16 13.48
CA VAL A 180 0.46 -4.90 12.34
C VAL A 180 -1.01 -5.22 12.62
N SER A 181 -1.66 -4.48 13.52
CA SER A 181 -3.06 -4.73 13.86
C SER A 181 -3.98 -4.12 12.79
N ASP A 182 -4.76 -4.98 12.13
CA ASP A 182 -5.78 -4.56 11.17
C ASP A 182 -7.04 -3.98 11.84
N VAL A 183 -7.08 -3.90 13.17
CA VAL A 183 -8.20 -3.36 13.93
C VAL A 183 -8.18 -1.83 13.92
N LYS A 184 -9.16 -1.22 13.25
CA LYS A 184 -9.28 0.25 13.10
C LYS A 184 -9.27 1.03 14.42
N ASP A 185 -9.78 0.43 15.49
CA ASP A 185 -9.84 1.06 16.82
C ASP A 185 -8.53 0.95 17.63
N GLU A 186 -7.54 0.16 17.17
CA GLU A 186 -6.29 -0.12 17.92
C GLU A 186 -5.13 0.86 17.65
N ASN A 187 -5.38 2.04 17.06
CA ASN A 187 -4.36 3.07 16.76
C ASN A 187 -3.21 2.55 15.87
N ASP A 188 -3.45 1.65 14.93
CA ASP A 188 -2.41 1.20 13.98
C ASP A 188 -2.11 2.30 12.94
N VAL A 189 -0.96 2.95 13.13
CA VAL A 189 -0.50 4.03 12.26
C VAL A 189 0.00 3.51 10.91
N LEU A 190 0.52 2.28 10.86
CA LEU A 190 1.01 1.66 9.64
C LEU A 190 -0.15 1.20 8.77
N ALA A 191 -1.15 0.51 9.35
CA ALA A 191 -2.35 0.10 8.61
C ALA A 191 -3.09 1.31 8.03
N LYS A 192 -3.19 2.42 8.78
CA LYS A 192 -3.78 3.67 8.27
C LYS A 192 -2.99 4.24 7.08
N LEU A 193 -1.66 4.23 7.15
CA LEU A 193 -0.83 4.69 6.03
C LEU A 193 -1.07 3.82 4.78
N VAL A 194 -1.07 2.49 4.95
CA VAL A 194 -1.19 1.50 3.87
C VAL A 194 -2.56 1.55 3.19
N TYR A 195 -3.64 1.54 3.98
CA TYR A 195 -5.00 1.32 3.47
C TYR A 195 -5.81 2.60 3.25
N GLU A 196 -5.44 3.71 3.88
CA GLU A 196 -6.17 4.99 3.73
C GLU A 196 -5.29 6.03 3.02
N THR A 197 -4.15 6.38 3.60
CA THR A 197 -3.37 7.55 3.16
C THR A 197 -2.72 7.36 1.79
N ILE A 198 -2.07 6.23 1.54
CA ILE A 198 -1.40 5.97 0.24
C ILE A 198 -2.41 5.83 -0.91
N PRO A 199 -3.50 5.04 -0.77
CA PRO A 199 -4.53 4.98 -1.80
C PRO A 199 -5.16 6.34 -2.11
N GLU A 200 -5.46 7.15 -1.10
CA GLU A 200 -5.99 8.51 -1.28
C GLU A 200 -4.99 9.40 -2.03
N PHE A 201 -3.72 9.35 -1.66
CA PHE A 201 -2.65 10.08 -2.35
C PHE A 201 -2.51 9.66 -3.82
N ILE A 202 -2.49 8.36 -4.11
CA ILE A 202 -2.41 7.84 -5.48
C ILE A 202 -3.65 8.24 -6.28
N TRP A 203 -4.83 8.19 -5.66
CA TRP A 203 -6.08 8.63 -6.29
C TRP A 203 -6.02 10.11 -6.66
N LYS A 204 -5.60 10.98 -5.73
CA LYS A 204 -5.49 12.43 -5.94
C LYS A 204 -4.54 12.79 -7.07
N ILE A 205 -3.38 12.14 -7.15
CA ILE A 205 -2.44 12.37 -8.26
C ILE A 205 -3.02 11.92 -9.61
N ARG A 206 -3.84 10.85 -9.63
CA ARG A 206 -4.44 10.31 -10.86
C ARG A 206 -5.75 11.00 -11.26
N GLU A 207 -6.40 11.70 -10.35
CA GLU A 207 -7.67 12.41 -10.56
C GLU A 207 -7.72 13.22 -11.87
N PRO A 208 -6.75 14.12 -12.19
CA PRO A 208 -6.78 14.88 -13.44
C PRO A 208 -6.68 14.00 -14.69
N PHE A 209 -5.90 12.92 -14.64
CA PHE A 209 -5.77 11.97 -15.75
C PHE A 209 -7.05 11.15 -15.93
N SER A 210 -7.68 10.73 -14.84
CA SER A 210 -8.96 10.00 -14.86
C SER A 210 -10.06 10.83 -15.53
N TYR A 211 -10.15 12.13 -15.22
CA TYR A 211 -11.10 13.03 -15.88
C TYR A 211 -10.79 13.24 -17.37
N LEU A 212 -9.51 13.38 -17.73
CA LEU A 212 -9.11 13.50 -19.13
C LEU A 212 -9.48 12.25 -19.92
N VAL A 213 -9.19 11.05 -19.40
CA VAL A 213 -9.58 9.79 -20.03
C VAL A 213 -11.09 9.73 -20.18
N LEU A 214 -11.86 9.99 -19.13
CA LEU A 214 -13.31 9.99 -19.18
C LEU A 214 -13.86 10.97 -20.24
N ALA A 215 -13.30 12.18 -20.34
CA ALA A 215 -13.68 13.16 -21.36
C ALA A 215 -13.36 12.68 -22.78
N LEU A 216 -12.19 12.06 -23.01
CA LEU A 216 -11.85 11.48 -24.31
C LEU A 216 -12.76 10.32 -24.71
N TRP A 217 -13.16 9.49 -23.75
CA TRP A 217 -14.13 8.41 -23.98
C TRP A 217 -15.51 8.96 -24.34
N LEU A 218 -15.99 9.99 -23.62
CA LEU A 218 -17.26 10.66 -23.96
C LEU A 218 -17.21 11.32 -25.33
N LEU A 219 -16.11 12.00 -25.67
CA LEU A 219 -15.90 12.62 -26.98
C LEU A 219 -15.93 11.58 -28.11
N SER A 220 -15.22 10.46 -27.93
CA SER A 220 -15.19 9.35 -28.89
C SER A 220 -16.59 8.76 -29.11
N LEU A 221 -17.32 8.51 -28.03
CA LEU A 221 -18.70 8.00 -28.09
C LEU A 221 -19.62 8.99 -28.83
N LEU A 222 -19.53 10.28 -28.50
CA LEU A 222 -20.31 11.33 -29.18
C LEU A 222 -19.99 11.39 -30.68
N TYR A 223 -18.70 11.31 -31.06
CA TYR A 223 -18.28 11.27 -32.46
C TYR A 223 -18.88 10.08 -33.23
N LEU A 224 -18.87 8.88 -32.63
CA LEU A 224 -19.48 7.69 -33.23
C LEU A 224 -21.00 7.84 -33.39
N LEU A 225 -21.69 8.36 -32.37
CA LEU A 225 -23.13 8.66 -32.44
C LEU A 225 -23.43 9.68 -33.53
N HIS A 226 -22.64 10.74 -33.63
CA HIS A 226 -22.80 11.78 -34.65
C HIS A 226 -22.69 11.19 -36.05
N ILE A 227 -21.68 10.35 -36.32
CA ILE A 227 -21.55 9.68 -37.62
C ILE A 227 -22.74 8.76 -37.88
N MET A 228 -23.17 7.99 -36.88
CA MET A 228 -24.30 7.09 -37.04
C MET A 228 -25.60 7.84 -37.38
N VAL A 229 -25.87 8.96 -36.71
CA VAL A 229 -27.03 9.82 -36.97
C VAL A 229 -26.95 10.45 -38.35
N ILE A 230 -25.81 11.05 -38.74
CA ILE A 230 -25.65 11.60 -40.11
C ILE A 230 -25.89 10.50 -41.15
N ARG A 231 -25.32 9.30 -40.96
CA ARG A 231 -25.49 8.20 -41.91
C ARG A 231 -26.95 7.76 -41.99
N LEU A 232 -27.66 7.68 -40.86
CA LEU A 232 -29.08 7.34 -40.83
C LEU A 232 -29.94 8.42 -41.49
N ASP A 233 -29.69 9.70 -41.21
CA ASP A 233 -30.39 10.84 -41.82
C ASP A 233 -30.13 10.91 -43.33
N LEU A 234 -28.90 10.69 -43.77
CA LEU A 234 -28.58 10.59 -45.20
C LEU A 234 -29.31 9.43 -45.86
N LEU A 235 -29.37 8.26 -45.22
CA LEU A 235 -30.15 7.12 -45.72
C LEU A 235 -31.65 7.44 -45.74
N HIS A 236 -32.17 8.11 -44.72
CA HIS A 236 -33.57 8.50 -44.60
C HIS A 236 -33.96 9.54 -45.67
N ILE A 237 -33.20 10.62 -45.81
CA ILE A 237 -33.37 11.63 -46.86
C ILE A 237 -33.24 10.99 -48.24
N LYS A 238 -32.25 10.11 -48.46
CA LYS A 238 -32.08 9.42 -49.75
C LYS A 238 -33.24 8.47 -50.06
N SER A 239 -33.83 7.82 -49.06
CA SER A 239 -35.04 7.01 -49.25
C SER A 239 -36.26 7.85 -49.65
N HIS A 240 -36.36 9.08 -49.14
CA HIS A 240 -37.43 10.02 -49.50
C HIS A 240 -37.18 10.74 -50.84
N LEU A 241 -35.92 11.01 -51.19
CA LEU A 241 -35.53 11.54 -52.50
C LEU A 241 -35.53 10.47 -53.59
N HIS A 242 -35.53 9.18 -53.23
CA HIS A 242 -35.82 8.13 -54.19
C HIS A 242 -37.28 8.27 -54.60
N SER A 243 -37.47 9.07 -55.66
CA SER A 243 -38.76 9.35 -56.23
C SER A 243 -39.55 8.06 -56.42
N PRO A 244 -40.89 8.10 -56.26
CA PRO A 244 -41.80 7.00 -56.63
C PRO A 244 -41.84 6.75 -58.15
N SER A 245 -40.70 6.91 -58.84
CA SER A 245 -40.53 6.68 -60.27
C SER A 245 -40.20 5.22 -60.57
N SER A 246 -39.69 4.45 -59.59
CA SER A 246 -39.33 3.03 -59.80
C SER A 246 -40.52 2.20 -60.28
N HIS A 247 -41.73 2.47 -59.78
CA HIS A 247 -42.95 1.79 -60.22
C HIS A 247 -43.67 2.48 -61.40
N ARG A 248 -43.20 3.63 -61.88
CA ARG A 248 -43.80 4.34 -63.04
C ARG A 248 -43.06 4.08 -64.36
N ILE A 249 -42.05 3.20 -64.36
CA ILE A 249 -41.44 2.71 -65.59
C ILE A 249 -42.41 1.70 -66.21
N ALA A 250 -43.18 2.16 -67.20
CA ALA A 250 -43.96 1.26 -68.04
C ALA A 250 -43.02 0.23 -68.69
N ALA A 251 -43.33 -1.07 -68.62
CA ALA A 251 -42.47 -2.13 -69.18
C ALA A 251 -42.08 -1.90 -70.66
N GLN A 252 -42.89 -1.11 -71.39
CA GLN A 252 -42.63 -0.69 -72.76
C GLN A 252 -41.44 0.28 -72.91
N SER A 253 -41.15 1.15 -71.93
CA SER A 253 -40.00 2.07 -72.00
C SER A 253 -38.66 1.36 -71.73
N LEU A 254 -38.67 0.26 -70.98
CA LEU A 254 -37.49 -0.62 -70.80
C LEU A 254 -37.14 -1.38 -72.08
N LEU A 255 -38.14 -1.90 -72.80
CA LEU A 255 -37.95 -2.56 -74.09
C LEU A 255 -37.52 -1.57 -75.18
N ALA A 256 -37.97 -0.31 -75.11
CA ALA A 256 -37.49 0.75 -75.99
C ALA A 256 -36.02 1.10 -75.70
N ALA A 257 -35.64 1.33 -74.43
CA ALA A 257 -34.26 1.65 -74.04
C ALA A 257 -33.26 0.53 -74.37
N GLY A 258 -33.66 -0.74 -74.23
CA GLY A 258 -32.84 -1.89 -74.66
C GLY A 258 -32.54 -1.92 -76.16
N ARG A 259 -33.39 -1.26 -76.99
CA ARG A 259 -33.17 -1.09 -78.42
C ARG A 259 -32.27 0.11 -78.77
N VAL A 260 -32.20 1.14 -77.93
CA VAL A 260 -31.39 2.36 -78.16
C VAL A 260 -30.00 2.28 -77.53
N ASN A 261 -29.55 1.11 -77.10
CA ASN A 261 -28.23 0.87 -76.48
C ASN A 261 -27.05 0.98 -77.49
N LYS A 262 -27.14 1.91 -78.43
CA LYS A 262 -26.07 2.28 -79.38
C LYS A 262 -25.51 3.68 -79.15
N LEU A 263 -26.00 4.46 -78.18
CA LEU A 263 -25.47 5.81 -77.92
C LEU A 263 -25.29 6.08 -76.42
N GLY A 264 -24.03 5.98 -75.97
CA GLY A 264 -23.50 6.81 -74.89
C GLY A 264 -23.62 6.26 -73.46
N ARG A 265 -22.57 5.56 -73.04
CA ARG A 265 -22.10 5.35 -71.66
C ARG A 265 -22.65 6.36 -70.65
N VAL A 266 -23.53 5.91 -69.75
CA VAL A 266 -23.74 6.56 -68.45
C VAL A 266 -22.99 5.73 -67.42
N PHE A 267 -21.76 6.13 -67.15
CA PHE A 267 -20.99 5.72 -65.97
C PHE A 267 -21.69 6.28 -64.74
N TYR A 268 -22.41 5.45 -64.00
CA TYR A 268 -22.96 5.83 -62.70
C TYR A 268 -22.89 4.70 -61.69
N LEU A 269 -21.71 4.10 -61.54
CA LEU A 269 -21.36 3.32 -60.34
C LEU A 269 -19.85 3.41 -60.09
N GLN A 270 -19.44 4.54 -59.50
CA GLN A 270 -18.19 4.72 -58.74
C GLN A 270 -18.25 6.13 -58.11
N PRO A 271 -18.01 6.34 -56.81
CA PRO A 271 -18.16 5.47 -55.63
C PRO A 271 -19.55 5.58 -54.96
#